data_AF-D0P4U2-F1
#
_entry.id   AF-D0P4U2-F1
#
_cell.length_a   1.000
_cell.length_b   1.000
_cell.length_c   1.000
_cell.angle_alpha   90.00
_cell.angle_beta   90.00
_cell.angle_gamma   90.00
#
_symmetry.space_group_name_H-M   'P 1'
#
loop_
_entity.id
_entity.type
_entity.pdbx_description
1 polymer ?
#
loop_
_entity_poly.entity_id
_entity_poly.type
_entity_poly.pdbx_seq_one_letter_code
_entity_poly.pdbx_strand_id
1 'polypeptide(L)' 'MSKPLESEFTNYFKGLKHKLAKDAGNGESAIKTGKDPLMFDLYSFLCDKMLAHENKEMIFAHAYMVIA' A
#
# COMPACT_ATOMS: atom_id res chain seq x y z
N MET A 1 -5.33 -1.16 -15.38
CA MET A 1 -3.85 -1.20 -15.35
C MET A 1 -3.35 -2.06 -16.50
N SER A 2 -2.16 -1.79 -17.04
CA SER A 2 -1.54 -2.67 -18.04
C SER A 2 -0.98 -3.93 -17.38
N LYS A 3 -1.08 -5.09 -18.04
CA LYS A 3 -0.57 -6.38 -17.53
C LYS A 3 0.89 -6.36 -17.03
N PRO A 4 1.83 -5.65 -17.66
CA PRO A 4 3.21 -5.56 -17.16
C PRO A 4 3.30 -4.87 -15.80
N LEU A 5 2.61 -3.74 -15.66
CA LEU A 5 2.58 -2.94 -14.43
C LEU A 5 1.99 -3.72 -13.25
N GLU A 6 0.92 -4.49 -13.48
CA GLU A 6 0.32 -5.36 -12.46
C GLU A 6 1.28 -6.46 -11.98
N SER A 7 2.05 -7.04 -12.90
CA SER A 7 3.07 -8.05 -12.58
C SER A 7 4.22 -7.44 -11.77
N GLU A 8 4.68 -6.24 -12.13
CA GLU A 8 5.72 -5.50 -11.40
C GLU A 8 5.27 -5.17 -9.98
N PHE A 9 4.05 -4.64 -9.80
CA PHE A 9 3.49 -4.40 -8.47
C PHE A 9 3.36 -5.68 -7.65
N THR A 10 2.85 -6.76 -8.25
CA THR A 10 2.72 -8.05 -7.58
C THR A 10 4.07 -8.57 -7.09
N ASN A 11 5.11 -8.46 -7.91
CA ASN A 11 6.45 -8.89 -7.55
C ASN A 11 7.07 -7.99 -6.48
N TYR A 12 6.85 -6.68 -6.57
CA TYR A 12 7.28 -5.71 -5.57
C TYR A 12 6.66 -6.01 -4.20
N PHE A 13 5.34 -6.19 -4.13
CA PHE A 13 4.64 -6.49 -2.87
C PHE A 13 5.04 -7.86 -2.28
N LYS A 14 5.30 -8.87 -3.12
CA LYS A 14 5.88 -10.14 -2.67
C LYS A 14 7.26 -9.93 -2.03
N GLY A 15 8.14 -9.18 -2.69
CA GLY A 15 9.47 -8.85 -2.17
C GLY A 15 9.41 -8.07 -0.86
N LEU A 16 8.49 -7.11 -0.76
CA LEU A 16 8.24 -6.32 0.44
C LEU A 16 7.77 -7.21 1.60
N LYS A 17 6.84 -8.14 1.36
CA LYS A 17 6.36 -9.10 2.37
C LYS A 17 7.49 -10.02 2.87
N HIS A 18 8.35 -10.50 1.97
CA HIS A 18 9.52 -11.30 2.35
C HIS A 18 10.53 -10.52 3.20
N LYS A 19 10.79 -9.26 2.82
CA LYS A 19 11.68 -8.38 3.58
C LYS A 19 11.12 -8.13 4.99
N LEU A 20 9.85 -7.76 5.10
CA LEU A 20 9.15 -7.56 6.38
C LEU A 20 9.19 -8.82 7.26
N ALA A 21 8.93 -10.00 6.69
CA ALA A 21 8.98 -11.26 7.44
C ALA A 21 10.40 -11.58 7.94
N LYS A 22 11.42 -11.27 7.14
CA LYS A 22 12.84 -11.46 7.50
C LYS A 22 13.26 -10.50 8.61
N ASP A 23 12.92 -9.22 8.48
CA ASP A 23 13.25 -8.18 9.46
C ASP A 23 12.55 -8.46 10.81
N ALA A 24 11.33 -8.99 10.78
CA ALA A 24 10.61 -9.45 11.97
C ALA A 24 11.25 -10.70 12.61
N GLY A 25 11.69 -11.67 11.82
CA GLY A 25 12.38 -12.88 12.31
C GLY A 25 13.74 -12.57 12.94
N ASN A 26 14.41 -11.53 12.48
CA ASN A 26 15.71 -11.08 12.99
C ASN A 26 15.60 -10.17 14.22
N GLY A 27 14.39 -9.78 14.65
CA GLY A 27 14.18 -8.86 15.76
C GLY A 27 14.59 -7.41 15.46
N GLU A 28 14.88 -7.08 14.20
CA GLU A 28 15.25 -5.73 13.73
C GLU A 28 14.02 -4.85 13.45
N SER A 29 12.82 -5.39 13.60
CA SER A 29 11.58 -4.62 13.50
C SER A 29 11.37 -3.77 14.75
N ALA A 30 11.95 -2.56 14.75
CA ALA A 30 11.63 -1.52 15.74
C ALA A 30 10.14 -1.11 15.71
N ILE A 31 9.44 -1.47 14.64
CA ILE A 31 8.04 -1.13 14.43
C ILE A 31 7.22 -2.40 14.63
N LYS A 32 6.42 -2.43 15.71
CA LYS A 32 5.12 -3.10 15.67
C LYS A 32 4.27 -2.32 14.67
N THR A 33 4.56 -2.45 13.38
CA THR A 33 3.89 -1.69 12.32
C THR A 33 2.42 -2.06 12.40
N GLY A 34 1.62 -1.14 12.91
CA GLY A 34 0.24 -1.39 13.25
C GLY A 34 -0.54 -1.84 12.02
N LYS A 35 -1.16 -3.01 12.14
CA LYS A 35 -2.07 -3.65 11.17
C LYS A 35 -1.44 -4.02 9.83
N ASP A 36 -1.95 -5.11 9.27
CA ASP A 36 -1.54 -5.61 7.97
C ASP A 36 -1.61 -4.50 6.90
N PRO A 37 -0.64 -4.45 5.96
CA PRO A 37 -0.72 -3.51 4.85
C PRO A 37 -2.04 -3.70 4.10
N LEU A 38 -2.62 -2.58 3.67
CA LEU A 38 -3.81 -2.58 2.84
C LEU A 38 -3.61 -3.49 1.63
N MET A 39 -4.57 -4.38 1.40
CA MET A 39 -4.60 -5.17 0.18
C MET A 39 -4.66 -4.24 -1.02
N PHE A 40 -3.93 -4.57 -2.09
CA PHE A 40 -3.83 -3.72 -3.29
C PHE A 40 -5.20 -3.40 -3.91
N ASP A 41 -6.12 -4.35 -3.90
CA ASP A 41 -7.49 -4.14 -4.37
C ASP A 41 -8.25 -3.12 -3.53
N LEU A 42 -8.05 -3.14 -2.20
CA LEU A 42 -8.64 -2.18 -1.28
C LEU A 42 -8.01 -0.79 -1.44
N TYR A 43 -6.69 -0.72 -1.64
CA TYR A 43 -6.00 0.53 -1.97
C TYR A 43 -6.53 1.14 -3.28
N SER A 44 -6.66 0.35 -4.33
CA SER A 44 -7.17 0.79 -5.64
C SER A 44 -8.62 1.26 -5.55
N PHE A 45 -9.46 0.49 -4.86
CA PHE A 45 -10.86 0.87 -4.59
C PHE A 45 -10.96 2.20 -3.84
N LEU A 46 -10.13 2.40 -2.81
CA LEU A 46 -10.14 3.63 -2.02
C LEU A 46 -9.66 4.82 -2.85
N CYS A 47 -8.62 4.67 -3.67
CA CYS A 47 -8.15 5.73 -4.56
C CYS A 47 -9.25 6.17 -5.54
N ASP A 48 -9.91 5.22 -6.20
CA ASP A 48 -11.00 5.51 -7.15
C ASP A 48 -12.16 6.24 -6.46
N LYS A 49 -12.51 5.84 -5.23
CA LYS A 49 -13.56 6.50 -4.46
C LYS A 49 -13.15 7.89 -3.99
N MET A 50 -11.92 8.08 -3.52
CA MET A 50 -11.43 9.37 -3.05
C MET A 50 -11.29 10.39 -4.19
N LEU A 51 -10.85 9.96 -5.37
CA LEU A 51 -10.74 10.81 -6.56
C LEU A 51 -12.11 11.21 -7.14
N ALA A 52 -13.15 10.40 -6.93
CA ALA A 52 -14.50 10.71 -7.39
C ALA A 52 -15.22 11.79 -6.55
N HIS A 53 -14.62 12.23 -5.43
CA HIS A 53 -15.23 13.20 -4.53
C HIS A 53 -14.38 14.48 -4.43
N GLU A 54 -15.01 15.63 -4.65
CA GLU A 54 -14.35 16.96 -4.57
C GLU A 54 -14.12 17.45 -3.12
N ASN A 55 -14.43 16.62 -2.11
CA ASN A 55 -14.19 16.97 -0.72
C ASN A 55 -12.68 17.05 -0.45
N LYS A 56 -12.24 18.18 0.12
CA LYS A 56 -10.84 18.42 0.50
C LYS A 56 -10.22 17.31 1.36
N GLU A 57 -11.02 16.70 2.23
CA GLU A 57 -10.57 15.56 3.06
C GLU A 57 -10.25 14.32 2.23
N MET A 58 -11.03 14.07 1.17
CA MET A 58 -10.80 12.95 0.25
C MET A 58 -9.58 13.17 -0.63
N ILE A 59 -9.38 14.40 -1.10
CA ILE A 59 -8.18 14.81 -1.85
C ILE A 59 -6.92 14.65 -0.98
N PHE A 60 -7.00 15.09 0.29
CA PHE A 60 -5.90 14.93 1.24
C PHE A 60 -5.61 13.46 1.54
N ALA A 61 -6.64 12.65 1.78
CA ALA A 61 -6.49 11.22 2.05
C ALA A 61 -5.84 10.48 0.86
N HIS A 62 -6.25 10.80 -0.36
CA HIS A 62 -5.62 10.27 -1.58
C HIS A 62 -4.15 10.69 -1.68
N ALA A 63 -3.83 11.97 -1.50
CA ALA A 63 -2.45 12.46 -1.56
C ALA A 63 -1.56 11.80 -0.49
N TYR A 64 -2.08 11.63 0.73
CA TYR A 64 -1.38 10.95 1.80
C TYR A 64 -1.11 9.48 1.47
N MET A 65 -2.11 8.76 0.93
CA MET A 65 -1.95 7.36 0.52
C MET A 65 -0.94 7.15 -0.61
N VAL A 66 -0.75 8.13 -1.49
CA VAL A 66 0.22 8.05 -2.59
C VAL A 66 1.66 8.36 -2.13
N ILE A 67 1.83 9.19 -1.09
CA ILE A 67 3.15 9.69 -0.65
C ILE A 67 3.75 8.85 0.50
N ALA A 68 2.92 8.27 1.38
CA ALA A 68 3.33 7.53 2.58
C ALA A 68 3.65 6.06 2.30
#